data_AF-A0A2N1BV20-F1
#
_entry.id   AF-A0A2N1BV20-F1
#
_cell.length_a   1.000
_cell.length_b   1.000
_cell.length_c   1.000
_cell.angle_alpha   90.00
_cell.angle_beta   90.00
_cell.angle_gamma   90.00
#
_symmetry.space_group_name_H-M   'P 1'
#
loop_
_entity.id
_entity.type
_entity.pdbx_description
1 polymer ?
#
loop_
_entity_poly.entity_id
_entity_poly.type
_entity_poly.pdbx_seq_one_letter_code
_entity_poly.pdbx_strand_id
1 'polypeptide(L)'
;MVNLTLKEMQQSSNHSLVHHHRPNGSEYHQRDCPIFSTLKDGMPRHGDDEYFIRADGSFFPIEYFANAIIENNEITGVVVNFIDITQRKKDNELLLQYQTNLESLVNKKTQALQEANKKLLKMSLIDGLTDISNRRAFDTTLANEMLRATRNKEHLTLMIADIDFSNNLTIHMDIVPAMNA
;
A
#
# COMPACT_ATOMS: atom_id res chain seq x y z
N MET A 1 -11.21 31.52 -11.26
CA MET A 1 -12.63 31.33 -11.64
C MET A 1 -12.85 32.10 -12.92
N VAL A 2 -13.05 31.41 -14.05
CA VAL A 2 -13.50 32.10 -15.26
C VAL A 2 -15.02 32.13 -15.19
N ASN A 3 -15.59 33.25 -14.75
CA ASN A 3 -17.00 33.54 -14.91
C ASN A 3 -17.24 33.86 -16.39
N LEU A 4 -17.56 32.86 -17.20
CA LEU A 4 -18.06 33.10 -18.55
C LEU A 4 -19.54 33.47 -18.44
N THR A 5 -19.85 34.74 -18.70
CA THR A 5 -21.23 35.23 -18.72
C THR A 5 -21.97 34.80 -20.00
N LEU A 6 -23.27 34.54 -19.87
CA LEU A 6 -24.25 34.10 -20.88
C LEU A 6 -24.09 34.69 -22.30
N LYS A 7 -23.53 35.90 -22.44
CA LYS A 7 -23.35 36.60 -23.72
C LYS A 7 -22.19 36.08 -24.56
N GLU A 8 -21.17 35.50 -23.94
CA GLU A 8 -20.02 34.89 -24.63
C GLU A 8 -20.31 33.44 -25.04
N MET A 9 -21.33 32.81 -24.45
CA MET A 9 -21.67 31.41 -24.71
C MET A 9 -22.66 31.18 -25.88
N GLN A 10 -23.30 32.23 -26.39
CA GLN A 10 -24.36 32.13 -27.39
C GLN A 10 -23.90 32.37 -28.85
N GLN A 11 -22.66 32.80 -29.11
CA GLN A 11 -22.27 33.31 -30.44
C GLN A 11 -21.34 32.43 -31.27
N SER A 12 -20.89 31.28 -30.77
CA SER A 12 -20.22 30.25 -31.57
C SER A 12 -20.36 28.91 -30.88
N SER A 13 -20.35 27.82 -31.64
CA SER A 13 -20.33 26.45 -31.10
C SER A 13 -19.15 26.28 -30.14
N ASN A 14 -19.35 26.53 -28.84
CA ASN A 14 -18.31 26.50 -27.81
C ASN A 14 -17.62 25.14 -27.69
N HIS A 15 -18.30 24.07 -28.08
CA HIS A 15 -17.71 22.75 -28.26
C HIS A 15 -16.44 22.81 -29.11
N SER A 16 -16.44 23.60 -30.18
CA SER A 16 -15.31 23.75 -31.10
C SER A 16 -14.16 24.60 -30.54
N LEU A 17 -14.37 25.38 -29.47
CA LEU A 17 -13.36 26.29 -28.90
C LEU A 17 -12.63 25.68 -27.71
N VAL A 18 -13.34 24.99 -26.83
CA VAL A 18 -12.77 24.48 -25.57
C VAL A 18 -12.77 22.96 -25.47
N HIS A 19 -13.44 22.25 -26.38
CA HIS A 19 -13.75 20.81 -26.22
C HIS A 19 -13.84 20.06 -27.57
N HIS A 20 -12.92 20.33 -28.51
CA HIS A 20 -13.00 19.79 -29.88
C HIS A 20 -12.34 18.43 -30.10
N HIS A 21 -11.29 18.11 -29.33
CA HIS A 21 -10.45 16.94 -29.47
C HIS A 21 -9.91 16.58 -28.09
N ARG A 22 -9.67 15.30 -27.85
CA ARG A 22 -9.12 14.81 -26.57
C ARG A 22 -7.59 15.01 -26.52
N PRO A 23 -6.96 14.94 -25.32
CA PRO A 23 -5.50 15.03 -25.19
C PRO A 23 -4.71 14.01 -26.02
N ASN A 24 -5.32 12.88 -26.38
CA ASN A 24 -4.73 11.85 -27.25
C ASN A 24 -4.87 12.16 -28.75
N GLY A 25 -5.45 13.31 -29.13
CA GLY A 25 -5.66 13.73 -30.51
C GLY A 25 -6.92 13.18 -31.17
N SER A 26 -7.69 12.30 -30.53
CA SER A 26 -8.95 11.81 -31.10
C SER A 26 -9.98 12.94 -31.16
N GLU A 27 -10.73 13.02 -32.26
CA GLU A 27 -11.86 13.94 -32.38
C GLU A 27 -12.89 13.68 -31.28
N TYR A 28 -13.42 14.76 -30.71
CA TYR A 28 -14.46 14.68 -29.70
C TYR A 28 -15.75 15.25 -30.31
N HIS A 29 -16.69 14.36 -30.65
CA HIS A 29 -17.90 14.80 -31.33
C HIS A 29 -18.89 15.44 -30.36
N GLN A 30 -19.63 16.45 -30.84
CA GLN A 30 -20.63 17.16 -30.04
C GLN A 30 -21.70 16.23 -29.43
N ARG A 31 -22.04 15.14 -30.12
CA ARG A 31 -23.00 14.13 -29.62
C ARG A 31 -22.51 13.39 -28.39
N ASP A 32 -21.21 13.31 -28.18
CA ASP A 32 -20.59 12.63 -27.04
C ASP A 32 -20.41 13.58 -25.86
N CYS A 33 -20.64 14.89 -26.06
CA CYS A 33 -20.55 15.91 -25.03
C CYS A 33 -21.69 15.76 -23.99
N PRO A 34 -21.38 15.59 -22.69
CA PRO A 34 -22.37 15.54 -21.62
C PRO A 34 -23.25 16.79 -21.54
N ILE A 35 -22.70 17.96 -21.86
CA ILE A 35 -23.44 19.24 -21.88
C ILE A 35 -24.51 19.20 -22.98
N PHE A 36 -24.15 18.74 -24.17
CA PHE A 36 -25.09 18.62 -25.28
C PHE A 36 -26.15 17.54 -25.04
N SER A 37 -25.76 16.44 -24.40
CA SER A 37 -26.71 15.41 -23.97
C SER A 37 -27.75 15.97 -23.00
N THR A 38 -27.32 16.79 -22.04
CA THR A 38 -28.20 17.47 -21.06
C THR A 38 -29.16 18.45 -21.75
N LEU A 39 -28.71 19.12 -22.82
CA LEU A 39 -29.56 20.01 -23.62
C LEU A 39 -30.65 19.23 -24.37
N LYS A 40 -30.40 17.98 -24.73
CA LYS A 40 -31.34 17.13 -25.48
C LYS A 40 -32.42 16.50 -24.61
N ASP A 41 -32.03 15.98 -23.45
CA ASP A 41 -32.92 15.16 -22.61
C ASP A 41 -33.31 15.80 -21.28
N GLY A 42 -32.70 16.93 -20.93
CA GLY A 42 -32.96 17.63 -19.67
C GLY A 42 -32.29 17.00 -18.45
N MET A 43 -31.59 15.87 -18.60
CA MET A 43 -31.06 15.10 -17.48
C MET A 43 -29.75 15.70 -16.97
N PRO A 44 -29.64 15.98 -15.65
CA PRO A 44 -28.43 16.53 -15.08
C PRO A 44 -27.26 15.55 -15.19
N ARG A 45 -26.06 16.06 -15.45
CA ARG A 45 -24.83 15.27 -15.59
C ARG A 45 -23.67 15.90 -14.82
N HIS A 46 -22.81 15.04 -14.31
CA HIS A 46 -21.60 15.40 -13.57
C HIS A 46 -20.49 14.38 -13.86
N GLY A 47 -19.24 14.84 -13.90
CA GLY A 47 -18.08 14.00 -14.10
C GLY A 47 -16.78 14.77 -13.97
N ASP A 48 -15.67 14.04 -13.85
CA ASP A 48 -14.30 14.58 -13.73
C ASP A 48 -13.31 13.97 -14.74
N ASP A 49 -13.87 13.33 -15.75
CA ASP A 49 -13.23 12.58 -16.84
C ASP A 49 -13.05 13.40 -18.13
N GLU A 50 -13.44 14.69 -18.09
CA GLU A 50 -13.36 15.60 -19.22
C GLU A 50 -12.15 16.55 -19.13
N TYR A 51 -11.73 17.04 -20.30
CA TYR A 51 -10.62 17.99 -20.43
C TYR A 51 -11.06 19.20 -21.25
N PHE A 52 -10.69 20.39 -20.77
CA PHE A 52 -10.82 21.63 -21.54
C PHE A 52 -9.47 22.10 -22.07
N ILE A 53 -9.54 22.95 -23.09
CA ILE A 53 -8.38 23.53 -23.77
C ILE A 53 -8.26 25.00 -23.37
N ARG A 54 -7.09 25.42 -22.89
CA ARG A 54 -6.78 26.82 -22.61
C ARG A 54 -6.56 27.60 -23.90
N ALA A 55 -6.55 28.93 -23.83
CA ALA A 55 -6.27 29.79 -24.99
C ALA A 55 -4.88 29.55 -25.61
N ASP A 56 -3.93 29.03 -24.83
CA ASP A 56 -2.59 28.66 -25.31
C ASP A 56 -2.53 27.26 -25.95
N GLY A 57 -3.66 26.54 -26.03
CA GLY A 57 -3.76 25.18 -26.56
C GLY A 57 -3.46 24.07 -25.55
N SER A 58 -3.08 24.38 -24.31
CA SER A 58 -2.82 23.38 -23.28
C SER A 58 -4.12 22.74 -22.76
N PHE A 59 -4.08 21.44 -22.52
CA PHE A 59 -5.19 20.70 -21.91
C PHE A 59 -5.17 20.81 -20.39
N PHE A 60 -6.35 20.80 -19.78
CA PHE A 60 -6.50 20.65 -18.34
C PHE A 60 -7.75 19.84 -17.98
N PRO A 61 -7.63 18.93 -17.00
CA PRO A 61 -8.77 18.17 -16.53
C PRO A 61 -9.73 19.08 -15.79
N ILE A 62 -11.02 18.82 -15.98
CA ILE A 62 -12.08 19.53 -15.29
C ILE A 62 -13.01 18.57 -14.56
N GLU A 63 -13.62 19.06 -13.50
CA GLU A 63 -14.87 18.51 -12.98
C GLU A 63 -16.01 19.42 -13.44
N TYR A 64 -17.07 18.85 -14.02
CA TYR A 64 -18.18 19.60 -14.60
C TYR A 64 -19.52 19.21 -13.97
N PHE A 65 -20.44 20.17 -13.94
CA PHE A 65 -21.84 19.98 -13.58
C PHE A 65 -22.70 20.64 -14.65
N ALA A 66 -23.55 19.87 -15.33
CA ALA A 66 -24.46 20.34 -16.36
C ALA A 66 -25.91 20.12 -15.92
N ASN A 67 -26.69 21.20 -15.90
CA ASN A 67 -28.11 21.16 -15.53
C ASN A 67 -28.94 21.91 -16.57
N ALA A 68 -30.03 21.31 -17.03
CA ALA A 68 -30.93 21.95 -17.99
C ALA A 68 -31.68 23.14 -17.36
N ILE A 69 -31.91 24.16 -18.15
CA ILE A 69 -32.81 25.28 -17.85
C ILE A 69 -34.16 24.91 -18.43
N ILE A 70 -35.19 24.88 -17.59
CA ILE A 70 -36.55 24.51 -17.98
C ILE A 70 -37.46 25.70 -17.72
N GLU A 71 -38.08 26.24 -18.77
CA GLU A 71 -39.06 27.32 -18.71
C GLU A 71 -40.33 26.89 -19.46
N ASN A 72 -41.52 27.16 -18.91
CA ASN A 72 -42.79 26.75 -19.51
C ASN A 72 -42.88 25.27 -19.92
N ASN A 73 -42.20 24.38 -19.17
CA ASN A 73 -42.12 22.94 -19.44
C ASN A 73 -41.35 22.57 -20.73
N GLU A 74 -40.52 23.48 -21.24
CA GLU A 74 -39.60 23.27 -22.36
C GLU A 74 -38.14 23.52 -21.91
N ILE A 75 -37.21 22.78 -22.51
CA ILE A 75 -35.77 22.97 -22.26
C ILE A 75 -35.30 24.17 -23.08
N THR A 76 -34.94 25.26 -22.42
CA THR A 76 -34.48 26.50 -23.07
C THR A 76 -32.97 26.65 -23.09
N GLY A 77 -32.25 25.84 -22.31
CA GLY A 77 -30.78 25.86 -22.27
C GLY A 77 -30.16 24.89 -21.28
N VAL A 78 -28.86 25.04 -21.05
CA VAL A 78 -28.09 24.29 -20.04
C VAL A 78 -27.15 25.25 -19.32
N VAL A 79 -27.16 25.20 -17.99
CA VAL A 79 -26.15 25.83 -17.15
C VAL A 79 -25.04 24.82 -16.91
N VAL A 80 -23.79 25.25 -17.14
CA VAL A 80 -22.60 24.42 -16.91
C VAL A 80 -21.68 25.13 -15.94
N ASN A 81 -21.33 24.45 -14.85
CA ASN A 81 -20.24 24.84 -13.97
C ASN A 81 -19.07 23.90 -14.17
N PHE A 82 -17.85 24.42 -14.13
CA PHE A 82 -16.65 23.59 -14.19
C PHE A 82 -15.58 24.10 -13.22
N ILE A 83 -14.75 23.16 -12.78
CA ILE A 83 -13.64 23.41 -11.86
C ILE A 83 -12.38 22.80 -12.48
N ASP A 84 -11.29 23.58 -12.58
CA ASP A 84 -9.98 23.02 -12.94
C ASP A 84 -9.48 22.13 -11.80
N ILE A 85 -9.31 20.83 -12.08
CA ILE A 85 -8.89 19.83 -11.10
C ILE A 85 -7.45 19.36 -11.33
N THR A 86 -6.65 20.14 -12.06
CA THR A 86 -5.23 19.83 -12.34
C THR A 86 -4.47 19.57 -11.05
N GLN A 87 -4.59 20.46 -10.07
CA GLN A 87 -3.88 20.33 -8.80
C GLN A 87 -4.36 19.10 -8.02
N ARG A 88 -5.68 18.90 -7.94
CA ARG A 88 -6.28 17.75 -7.27
C ARG A 88 -5.79 16.42 -7.83
N LYS A 89 -5.74 16.27 -9.16
CA LYS A 89 -5.23 15.04 -9.81
C LYS A 89 -3.73 14.84 -9.53
N LYS A 90 -2.91 15.89 -9.60
CA LYS A 90 -1.47 15.82 -9.28
C LYS A 90 -1.21 15.42 -7.83
N ASP A 91 -1.96 15.98 -6.90
CA ASP A 91 -1.82 15.66 -5.47
C ASP A 91 -2.21 14.21 -5.20
N ASN A 92 -3.28 13.72 -5.82
CA ASN A 92 -3.71 12.33 -5.71
C ASN A 92 -2.66 11.35 -6.27
N GLU A 93 -2.08 11.65 -7.45
CA GLU A 93 -1.00 10.86 -8.03
C GLU A 93 0.23 10.82 -7.13
N LEU A 94 0.62 11.97 -6.59
CA LEU A 94 1.76 12.08 -5.69
C LEU A 94 1.53 11.31 -4.38
N LEU A 95 0.33 11.39 -3.80
CA LEU A 95 -0.04 10.63 -2.61
C LEU A 95 0.05 9.13 -2.85
N LEU A 96 -0.45 8.64 -3.99
CA LEU A 96 -0.40 7.22 -4.34
C LEU A 96 1.06 6.73 -4.50
N GLN A 97 1.92 7.55 -5.10
CA GLN A 97 3.35 7.26 -5.20
C GLN A 97 4.00 7.19 -3.82
N TYR A 98 3.70 8.14 -2.92
CA TYR A 98 4.21 8.11 -1.54
C TYR A 98 3.75 6.87 -0.78
N GLN A 99 2.47 6.49 -0.89
CA GLN A 99 1.94 5.27 -0.25
C GLN A 99 2.70 4.02 -0.72
N THR A 100 2.83 3.85 -2.04
CA THR A 100 3.57 2.72 -2.63
C THR A 100 5.03 2.66 -2.16
N ASN A 101 5.69 3.81 -2.12
CA ASN A 101 7.08 3.92 -1.66
C ASN A 101 7.23 3.60 -0.17
N LEU A 102 6.32 4.10 0.67
CA LEU A 102 6.31 3.82 2.10
C LEU A 102 6.05 2.34 2.38
N GLU A 103 5.09 1.72 1.72
CA GLU A 103 4.82 0.29 1.86
C GLU A 103 6.04 -0.56 1.50
N SER A 104 6.68 -0.26 0.37
CA SER A 104 7.93 -0.93 -0.04
C SER A 104 9.04 -0.76 1.00
N LEU A 105 9.21 0.46 1.53
CA LEU A 105 10.21 0.75 2.54
C LEU A 105 9.93 0.03 3.86
N VAL A 106 8.68 0.04 4.33
CA VAL A 106 8.25 -0.66 5.55
C VAL A 106 8.49 -2.16 5.42
N ASN A 107 8.15 -2.76 4.27
CA ASN A 107 8.39 -4.18 4.02
C ASN A 107 9.89 -4.50 4.05
N LYS A 108 10.73 -3.72 3.37
CA LYS A 108 12.19 -3.89 3.40
C LYS A 108 12.76 -3.76 4.81
N LYS A 109 12.32 -2.76 5.57
CA LYS A 109 12.77 -2.53 6.95
C LYS A 109 12.33 -3.67 7.88
N THR A 110 11.09 -4.13 7.73
CA THR A 110 10.57 -5.27 8.49
C THR A 110 11.37 -6.54 8.21
N GLN A 111 11.67 -6.83 6.95
CA GLN A 111 12.51 -7.98 6.58
C GLN A 111 13.92 -7.88 7.16
N ALA A 112 14.59 -6.73 7.00
CA ALA A 112 15.92 -6.51 7.55
C ALA A 112 15.93 -6.64 9.09
N LEU A 113 14.90 -6.14 9.77
CA LEU A 113 14.75 -6.27 11.23
C LEU A 113 14.54 -7.73 11.65
N GLN A 114 13.71 -8.47 10.91
CA GLN A 114 13.51 -9.91 11.16
C GLN A 114 14.80 -10.70 10.97
N GLU A 115 15.59 -10.40 9.94
CA GLU A 115 16.89 -11.02 9.71
C GLU A 115 17.89 -10.67 10.82
N ALA A 116 17.98 -9.41 11.24
CA ALA A 116 18.82 -8.98 12.34
C ALA A 116 18.43 -9.68 13.64
N ASN A 117 17.13 -9.76 13.96
CA ASN A 117 16.63 -10.50 15.12
C ASN A 117 16.97 -11.99 15.06
N LYS A 118 16.83 -12.64 13.90
CA LYS A 118 17.25 -14.04 13.71
C LYS A 118 18.75 -14.21 13.94
N LYS A 119 19.59 -13.28 13.45
CA LYS A 119 21.05 -13.30 13.68
C LYS A 119 21.38 -13.13 15.16
N LEU A 120 20.76 -12.18 15.85
CA LEU A 120 20.94 -11.96 17.29
C LEU A 120 20.54 -13.20 18.11
N LEU A 121 19.41 -13.83 17.77
CA LEU A 121 19.01 -15.09 18.42
C LEU A 121 20.04 -16.20 18.21
N LYS A 122 20.62 -16.32 17.00
CA LYS A 122 21.70 -17.28 16.74
C LYS A 122 22.98 -16.96 17.53
N MET A 123 23.36 -15.69 17.62
CA MET A 123 24.53 -15.27 18.40
C MET A 123 24.30 -15.45 19.91
N SER A 124 23.08 -15.28 20.39
CA SER A 124 22.68 -15.54 21.78
C SER A 124 22.64 -17.03 22.16
N LEU A 125 22.79 -17.94 21.19
CA LEU A 125 22.85 -19.39 21.43
C LEU A 125 24.25 -19.90 21.83
N ILE A 126 25.25 -19.03 21.84
CA ILE A 126 26.61 -19.35 22.28
C ILE A 126 26.92 -18.42 23.46
N ASP A 127 27.13 -19.03 24.63
CA ASP A 127 27.57 -18.30 25.81
C ASP A 127 28.99 -17.77 25.52
N GLY A 128 29.16 -16.45 25.58
CA GLY A 128 30.30 -15.72 25.01
C GLY A 128 31.64 -15.94 25.69
N LEU A 129 31.81 -17.00 26.48
CA LEU A 129 32.99 -17.26 27.28
C LEU A 129 33.63 -18.64 27.04
N THR A 130 32.95 -19.61 26.41
CA THR A 130 33.45 -21.01 26.43
C THR A 130 33.33 -21.80 25.12
N ASP A 131 32.69 -21.30 24.06
CA ASP A 131 32.45 -22.04 22.81
C ASP A 131 31.66 -23.37 23.01
N ILE A 132 30.98 -23.50 24.16
CA ILE A 132 30.11 -24.62 24.51
C ILE A 132 28.66 -24.20 24.23
N SER A 133 27.82 -25.17 23.82
CA SER A 133 26.38 -24.97 23.64
C SER A 133 25.76 -24.31 24.87
N ASN A 134 25.02 -23.21 24.71
CA ASN A 134 24.46 -22.51 25.86
C ASN A 134 23.45 -23.41 26.62
N ARG A 135 23.14 -23.04 27.87
CA ARG A 135 22.18 -23.77 28.73
C ARG A 135 20.86 -24.09 28.01
N ARG A 136 20.38 -23.20 27.14
CA ARG A 136 19.12 -23.37 26.39
C ARG A 136 19.18 -24.46 25.32
N ALA A 137 20.32 -24.58 24.62
CA ALA A 137 20.59 -25.65 23.67
C ALA A 137 20.75 -27.00 24.39
N PHE A 138 21.39 -27.00 25.56
CA PHE A 138 21.45 -28.15 26.44
C PHE A 138 20.05 -28.59 26.89
N ASP A 139 19.23 -27.69 27.43
CA ASP A 139 17.87 -28.01 27.90
C ASP A 139 17.01 -28.62 26.79
N THR A 140 17.10 -28.06 25.58
CA THR A 140 16.34 -28.54 24.41
C THR A 140 16.82 -29.92 23.95
N THR A 141 18.13 -30.16 23.92
CA THR A 141 18.71 -31.43 23.52
C THR A 141 18.42 -32.51 24.55
N LEU A 142 18.55 -32.19 25.84
CA LEU A 142 18.24 -33.09 26.95
C LEU A 142 16.77 -33.52 26.90
N ALA A 143 15.83 -32.59 26.69
CA ALA A 143 14.41 -32.92 26.56
C ALA A 143 14.13 -33.89 25.40
N ASN A 144 14.77 -33.66 24.25
CA ASN A 144 14.63 -34.55 23.09
C ASN A 144 15.22 -35.95 23.33
N GLU A 145 16.38 -36.04 23.97
CA GLU A 145 17.02 -37.32 24.27
C GLU A 145 16.28 -38.10 25.37
N MET A 146 15.71 -37.43 26.38
CA MET A 146 14.84 -38.09 27.37
C MET A 146 13.61 -38.73 26.72
N LEU A 147 12.99 -38.06 25.74
CA LEU A 147 11.87 -38.64 24.97
C LEU A 147 12.29 -39.84 24.13
N ARG A 148 13.50 -39.80 23.54
CA ARG A 148 14.06 -40.93 22.76
C ARG A 148 14.36 -42.13 23.66
N ALA A 149 15.05 -41.90 24.78
CA ALA A 149 15.42 -42.93 25.76
C ALA A 149 14.17 -43.64 26.33
N THR A 150 13.13 -42.88 26.66
CA THR A 150 11.84 -43.43 27.13
C THR A 150 11.19 -44.32 26.07
N ARG A 151 11.19 -43.89 24.80
CA ARG A 151 10.62 -44.67 23.69
C ARG A 151 11.38 -45.96 23.42
N ASN A 152 12.71 -45.92 23.52
CA ASN A 152 13.57 -47.06 23.19
C ASN A 152 13.86 -47.96 24.41
N LYS A 153 13.40 -47.59 25.61
CA LYS A 153 13.75 -48.23 26.89
C LYS A 153 15.27 -48.25 27.14
N GLU A 154 15.94 -47.19 26.73
CA GLU A 154 17.38 -47.01 26.91
C GLU A 154 17.67 -46.09 28.10
N HIS A 155 18.82 -46.28 28.75
CA HIS A 155 19.26 -45.42 29.84
C HIS A 155 19.98 -44.19 29.30
N LEU A 156 19.71 -43.03 29.88
CA LEU A 156 20.41 -41.78 29.56
C LEU A 156 21.40 -41.49 30.68
N THR A 157 22.66 -41.20 30.35
CA THR A 157 23.65 -40.71 31.31
C THR A 157 23.85 -39.22 31.09
N LEU A 158 23.67 -38.43 32.15
CA LEU A 158 23.98 -37.01 32.15
C LEU A 158 25.27 -36.78 32.94
N MET A 159 26.24 -36.13 32.31
CA MET A 159 27.49 -35.70 32.94
C MET A 159 27.51 -34.18 33.00
N ILE A 160 27.64 -33.62 34.20
CA ILE A 160 27.82 -32.19 34.44
C ILE A 160 29.21 -32.01 35.02
N ALA A 161 30.03 -31.22 34.35
CA ALA A 161 31.37 -30.87 34.80
C ALA A 161 31.39 -29.38 35.15
N ASP A 162 31.75 -29.06 36.39
CA ASP A 162 31.96 -27.69 36.86
C ASP A 162 33.45 -27.43 37.01
N ILE A 163 33.91 -26.31 36.46
CA ILE A 163 35.32 -25.88 36.52
C ILE A 163 35.35 -24.59 37.32
N ASP A 164 35.96 -24.64 38.49
CA ASP A 164 36.06 -23.47 39.35
C ASP A 164 37.22 -22.53 38.94
N PHE A 165 37.20 -21.31 39.47
CA PHE A 165 38.22 -20.28 39.19
C PHE A 165 39.64 -20.66 39.67
N SER A 166 39.75 -21.73 40.48
CA SER A 166 41.02 -22.31 40.94
C SER A 166 41.52 -23.48 40.07
N ASN A 167 40.90 -23.72 38.90
CA ASN A 167 41.19 -24.83 37.99
C ASN A 167 40.97 -26.23 38.57
N ASN A 168 40.14 -26.37 39.61
CA ASN A 168 39.65 -27.70 40.00
C ASN A 168 38.43 -28.06 39.16
N LEU A 169 38.40 -29.32 38.73
CA LEU A 169 37.32 -29.93 37.98
C LEU A 169 36.47 -30.79 38.92
N THR A 170 35.19 -30.44 39.07
CA THR A 170 34.20 -31.29 39.76
C THR A 170 33.29 -31.93 38.74
N ILE A 171 33.15 -33.25 38.77
CA ILE A 171 32.28 -34.01 37.85
C ILE A 171 31.12 -34.62 38.64
N HIS A 172 29.91 -34.28 38.24
CA HIS A 172 28.68 -34.95 38.64
C HIS A 172 28.17 -35.83 37.50
N MET A 173 27.84 -37.07 37.80
CA MET A 173 27.32 -38.03 36.83
C MET A 173 26.08 -38.68 37.40
N ASP A 174 24.95 -38.47 36.72
CA ASP A 174 23.66 -39.04 37.07
C ASP A 174 23.18 -39.95 35.94
N ILE A 175 22.70 -41.14 36.32
CA ILE A 175 22.01 -42.04 35.40
C ILE A 175 20.52 -41.73 35.52
N VAL A 176 19.93 -41.26 34.43
CA VAL A 176 18.50 -41.03 34.34
C VAL A 176 17.86 -42.32 33.79
N PRO A 177 17.17 -43.11 34.63
CA PRO A 177 16.47 -44.28 34.15
C PRO A 177 15.34 -43.87 33.20
N ALA A 178 15.06 -44.69 32.19
CA ALA A 178 13.85 -44.52 31.40
C ALA A 178 12.65 -44.53 32.35
N MET A 179 11.90 -43.43 32.40
CA MET A 179 10.67 -43.40 33.20
C MET A 179 9.71 -44.42 32.59
N ASN A 180 9.27 -45.38 33.41
CA ASN A 180 8.18 -46.27 33.02
C ASN A 180 6.92 -45.40 32.89
N ALA A 181 6.39 -45.31 31.67
CA ALA A 181 5.07 -44.75 31.42
C ALA A 181 3.97 -45.60 32.06
#